data_AF-A0A848FSB0-F1
#
_entry.id   AF-A0A848FSB0-F1
#
_cell.length_a   1.000
_cell.length_b   1.000
_cell.length_c   1.000
_cell.angle_alpha   90.00
_cell.angle_beta   90.00
_cell.angle_gamma   90.00
#
_symmetry.space_group_name_H-M   'P 1'
#
loop_
_entity.id
_entity.type
_entity.pdbx_description
1 polymer ?
#
loop_
_entity_poly.entity_id
_entity_poly.type
_entity_poly.pdbx_seq_one_letter_code
_entity_poly.pdbx_strand_id
1 'polypeptide(L)'
;MKRSTWLWAGIAAVVVIVLVLVFTGWKPGTAGKAAEPQIPQQTAKKDTDVVAPSPSVQTAAATTLDTALYNQKMQWIVNGDSTGKWPVKADYPLPGAILPFKRVLAFYGNLYSTKMGILGELPEKEMLAKLQEEVKNWHAADTTMEVVPALHYIAVTAQGSAGADGKYRLRMAHGQIDKILAMAEKINALVFIDIQVGLSSLQAEVPLLEKYLKMPHVHLGIDPEFSMKTGKKPGSVIGTFDAADINYTTEYLAKLVKENNLPPKMLVVHRFTQAMVTNYKNIKLRPEAQLIMDMDGWGAKARKISTYRSFIHREPVQYTGFKLFYKNDFREKGSAIMTPAEVLKLKPQPIYIQYQ
;
A
#
# COMPACT_ATOMS: atom_id res chain seq x y z
N MET A 1 -58.97 14.71 -57.48
CA MET A 1 -57.65 15.38 -57.42
C MET A 1 -56.85 14.81 -56.24
N LYS A 2 -55.64 14.30 -56.53
CA LYS A 2 -54.49 13.98 -55.63
C LYS A 2 -54.74 12.92 -54.53
N ARG A 3 -54.47 11.63 -54.74
CA ARG A 3 -53.19 10.85 -54.83
C ARG A 3 -52.43 10.66 -53.49
N SER A 4 -52.46 9.38 -53.07
CA SER A 4 -51.59 8.56 -52.21
C SER A 4 -50.25 9.12 -51.71
N THR A 5 -49.97 8.86 -50.44
CA THR A 5 -48.62 8.79 -49.87
C THR A 5 -48.29 7.36 -49.45
N TRP A 6 -47.09 6.94 -49.84
CA TRP A 6 -46.49 5.62 -49.68
C TRP A 6 -45.77 5.45 -48.35
N LEU A 7 -45.62 4.18 -47.95
CA LEU A 7 -44.67 3.59 -47.00
C LEU A 7 -43.27 4.23 -47.05
N TRP A 8 -42.56 4.23 -45.91
CA TRP A 8 -41.27 3.53 -45.76
C TRP A 8 -41.05 3.11 -44.29
N ALA A 9 -40.76 1.82 -44.13
CA ALA A 9 -40.31 1.17 -42.89
C ALA A 9 -38.81 1.40 -42.69
N GLY A 10 -38.32 1.34 -41.45
CA GLY A 10 -36.88 1.42 -41.19
C GLY A 10 -36.43 1.31 -39.73
N ILE A 11 -36.26 0.06 -39.29
CA ILE A 11 -35.20 -0.44 -38.37
C ILE A 11 -35.33 -0.11 -36.87
N ALA A 12 -35.81 -1.13 -36.16
CA ALA A 12 -35.71 -1.31 -34.72
C ALA A 12 -34.26 -1.57 -34.26
N ALA A 13 -33.91 -1.03 -33.10
CA ALA A 13 -32.62 -1.20 -32.44
C ALA A 13 -32.42 -2.65 -31.96
N VAL A 14 -31.39 -3.30 -32.52
CA VAL A 14 -30.94 -4.65 -32.18
C VAL A 14 -29.88 -4.58 -31.09
N VAL A 15 -30.14 -5.32 -30.00
CA VAL A 15 -29.26 -6.13 -29.15
C VAL A 15 -27.74 -5.94 -29.36
N VAL A 16 -27.05 -5.51 -28.30
CA VAL A 16 -25.60 -5.73 -28.14
C VAL A 16 -25.37 -6.78 -27.06
N ILE A 17 -25.14 -8.01 -27.52
CA ILE A 17 -24.50 -9.12 -26.80
C ILE A 17 -23.23 -9.48 -27.60
N VAL A 18 -22.25 -10.09 -26.91
CA VAL A 18 -20.98 -10.70 -27.40
C VAL A 18 -19.82 -9.69 -27.40
N LEU A 19 -18.77 -9.85 -26.58
CA LEU A 19 -17.74 -10.89 -26.74
C LEU A 19 -17.13 -11.39 -25.43
N VAL A 20 -17.30 -12.69 -25.21
CA VAL A 20 -16.48 -13.57 -24.36
C VAL A 20 -15.66 -14.47 -25.29
N LEU A 21 -14.47 -14.88 -24.83
CA LEU A 21 -13.49 -15.84 -25.37
C LEU A 21 -12.39 -15.26 -26.26
N VAL A 22 -11.13 -15.36 -25.79
CA VAL A 22 -10.16 -16.35 -26.28
C VAL A 22 -9.20 -16.74 -25.13
N PHE A 23 -9.29 -17.98 -24.66
CA PHE A 23 -8.19 -18.71 -24.02
C PHE A 23 -8.21 -20.13 -24.58
N THR A 24 -7.47 -20.38 -25.66
CA THR A 24 -7.02 -21.72 -26.07
C THR A 24 -5.75 -21.56 -26.90
N GLY A 25 -4.69 -22.27 -26.51
CA GLY A 25 -3.44 -22.28 -27.25
C GLY A 25 -2.23 -22.79 -26.48
N TRP A 26 -2.35 -23.93 -25.79
CA TRP A 26 -1.19 -24.67 -25.28
C TRP A 26 -0.88 -25.80 -26.26
N LYS A 27 0.33 -25.80 -26.84
CA LYS A 27 0.98 -26.99 -27.42
C LYS A 27 2.39 -27.09 -26.83
N PRO A 28 2.86 -28.30 -26.49
CA PRO A 28 4.17 -28.51 -25.89
C PRO A 28 5.26 -28.46 -26.98
N GLY A 29 6.24 -27.56 -26.79
CA GLY A 29 7.43 -27.46 -27.64
C GLY A 29 8.50 -28.47 -27.23
N THR A 30 9.02 -29.15 -28.25
CA THR A 30 10.08 -30.16 -28.24
C THR A 30 11.42 -29.64 -27.70
N ALA A 31 12.12 -30.52 -26.98
CA ALA A 31 13.46 -30.34 -26.45
C ALA A 31 14.49 -30.01 -27.54
N GLY A 32 15.12 -28.83 -27.42
CA GLY A 32 16.33 -28.45 -28.14
C GLY A 32 17.51 -28.40 -27.17
N LYS A 33 18.59 -29.12 -27.49
CA LYS A 33 19.85 -29.19 -26.75
C LYS A 33 20.41 -27.77 -26.50
N ALA A 34 20.66 -27.44 -25.23
CA ALA A 34 21.43 -26.26 -24.86
C ALA A 34 22.93 -26.53 -25.04
N ALA A 35 23.59 -25.64 -25.77
CA ALA A 35 25.05 -25.57 -25.86
C ALA A 35 25.62 -24.83 -24.64
N GLU A 36 26.72 -25.33 -24.10
CA GLU A 36 27.49 -24.72 -23.01
C GLU A 36 28.04 -23.33 -23.40
N PRO A 37 27.94 -22.31 -22.51
CA PRO A 37 28.71 -21.09 -22.65
C PRO A 37 30.09 -21.23 -21.98
N GLN A 38 31.15 -20.97 -22.75
CA GLN A 38 32.52 -20.81 -22.29
C GLN A 38 32.69 -19.51 -21.47
N ILE A 39 33.41 -19.63 -20.36
CA ILE A 39 33.81 -18.54 -19.45
C ILE A 39 35.08 -17.87 -19.97
N PRO A 40 35.14 -16.52 -20.03
CA PRO A 40 36.42 -15.81 -19.94
C PRO A 40 36.61 -15.22 -18.53
N GLN A 41 37.70 -15.65 -17.88
CA GLN A 41 38.29 -14.98 -16.72
C GLN A 41 38.79 -13.59 -17.11
N GLN A 42 38.45 -12.56 -16.33
CA GLN A 42 39.31 -11.38 -16.18
C GLN A 42 39.15 -10.68 -14.82
N THR A 43 40.18 -10.92 -14.00
CA THR A 43 40.90 -10.01 -13.09
C THR A 43 40.16 -8.92 -12.32
N ALA A 44 40.29 -9.04 -11.00
CA ALA A 44 39.93 -8.10 -9.96
C ALA A 44 40.58 -6.71 -10.08
N LYS A 45 39.80 -5.67 -9.77
CA LYS A 45 40.28 -4.43 -9.18
C LYS A 45 39.44 -4.12 -7.93
N LYS A 46 40.14 -3.95 -6.81
CA LYS A 46 39.63 -3.40 -5.55
C LYS A 46 39.36 -1.91 -5.76
N ASP A 47 38.13 -1.48 -5.52
CA ASP A 47 37.85 -0.14 -5.04
C ASP A 47 37.06 -0.29 -3.74
N THR A 48 37.78 -0.03 -2.66
CA THR A 48 37.28 0.05 -1.28
C THR A 48 36.76 1.46 -1.05
N ASP A 49 35.45 1.60 -0.95
CA ASP A 49 34.79 2.64 -0.14
C ASP A 49 33.44 2.09 0.31
N VAL A 50 33.51 1.16 1.27
CA VAL A 50 32.35 0.69 2.02
C VAL A 50 32.09 1.71 3.11
N VAL A 51 31.11 2.58 2.89
CA VAL A 51 30.50 3.38 3.95
C VAL A 51 30.01 2.41 5.02
N ALA A 52 30.58 2.51 6.21
CA ALA A 52 30.27 1.66 7.35
C ALA A 52 28.76 1.71 7.67
N PRO A 53 28.12 0.57 7.98
CA PRO A 53 26.73 0.55 8.41
C PRO A 53 26.60 1.24 9.76
N SER A 54 25.79 2.29 9.81
CA SER A 54 25.30 2.92 11.05
C SER A 54 24.55 1.89 11.91
N PRO A 55 24.63 1.99 13.25
CA PRO A 55 24.08 0.99 14.16
C PRO A 55 22.56 0.88 14.02
N SER A 56 22.09 -0.34 14.26
CA SER A 56 20.70 -0.80 14.27
C SER A 56 19.72 0.23 14.83
N VAL A 57 18.56 0.35 14.20
CA VAL A 57 17.38 1.05 14.77
C VAL A 57 16.80 0.18 15.89
N GLN A 58 17.56 0.02 16.96
CA GLN A 58 17.04 -0.23 18.30
C GLN A 58 17.13 1.11 19.03
N THR A 59 16.30 2.07 18.62
CA THR A 59 16.14 3.28 19.42
C THR A 59 15.46 2.84 20.71
N ALA A 60 16.16 3.02 21.85
CA ALA A 60 15.53 2.98 23.16
C ALA A 60 14.22 3.77 23.11
N ALA A 61 13.12 3.19 23.61
CA ALA A 61 11.83 3.84 23.59
C ALA A 61 11.98 5.25 24.15
N ALA A 62 11.75 6.27 23.32
CA ALA A 62 11.73 7.65 23.77
C ALA A 62 10.78 7.71 24.97
N THR A 63 11.22 8.21 26.12
CA THR A 63 10.40 8.18 27.34
C THR A 63 9.30 9.24 27.30
N THR A 64 9.41 10.23 26.43
CA THR A 64 8.47 11.35 26.29
C THR A 64 8.31 11.77 24.83
N LEU A 65 7.10 12.17 24.45
CA LEU A 65 6.79 12.74 23.13
C LEU A 65 7.08 14.25 23.14
N ASP A 66 7.83 14.75 22.14
CA ASP A 66 7.94 16.19 21.89
C ASP A 66 6.65 16.71 21.23
N THR A 67 5.75 17.25 22.04
CA THR A 67 4.44 17.76 21.60
C THR A 67 4.56 19.06 20.80
N ALA A 68 5.60 19.86 21.03
CA ALA A 68 5.84 21.10 20.28
C ALA A 68 6.26 20.78 18.84
N LEU A 69 7.24 19.88 18.68
CA LEU A 69 7.65 19.39 17.37
C LEU A 69 6.51 18.64 16.66
N TYR A 70 5.75 17.81 17.39
CA TYR A 70 4.56 17.15 16.84
C TYR A 70 3.60 18.17 16.22
N ASN A 71 3.23 19.21 16.98
CA ASN A 71 2.30 20.24 16.49
C ASN A 71 2.87 21.00 15.30
N GLN A 72 4.16 21.33 15.31
CA GLN A 72 4.83 21.96 14.18
C GLN A 72 4.77 21.07 12.92
N LYS A 73 5.08 19.78 13.05
CA LYS A 73 5.05 18.82 11.94
C LYS A 73 3.63 18.56 11.46
N MET A 74 2.63 18.53 12.35
CA MET A 74 1.22 18.46 11.96
C MET A 74 0.82 19.65 11.09
N GLN A 75 1.20 20.88 11.47
CA GLN A 75 0.91 22.07 10.66
C GLN A 75 1.64 22.04 9.31
N TRP A 76 2.89 21.55 9.30
CA TRP A 76 3.63 21.36 8.06
C TRP A 76 2.91 20.42 7.08
N ILE A 77 2.49 19.23 7.53
CA ILE A 77 1.85 18.24 6.66
C ILE A 77 0.43 18.63 6.25
N VAL A 78 -0.23 19.54 6.98
CA VAL A 78 -1.50 20.14 6.54
C VAL A 78 -1.30 20.94 5.24
N ASN A 79 -0.07 21.41 4.98
CA ASN A 79 0.35 22.01 3.72
C ASN A 79 -0.53 23.20 3.30
N GLY A 80 -0.89 24.04 4.27
CA GLY A 80 -1.75 25.22 4.05
C GLY A 80 -3.15 24.87 3.56
N ASP A 81 -3.70 23.72 3.96
CA ASP A 81 -5.14 23.47 3.85
C ASP A 81 -5.91 24.42 4.75
N SER A 82 -6.81 25.21 4.16
CA SER A 82 -7.61 26.21 4.86
C SER A 82 -9.08 25.80 5.06
N THR A 83 -9.42 24.53 4.82
CA THR A 83 -10.81 24.05 4.87
C THR A 83 -11.31 23.80 6.30
N GLY A 84 -10.41 23.81 7.28
CA GLY A 84 -10.72 23.47 8.68
C GLY A 84 -10.96 21.98 8.93
N LYS A 85 -10.81 21.12 7.90
CA LYS A 85 -10.95 19.67 8.01
C LYS A 85 -9.67 18.96 8.48
N TRP A 86 -8.53 19.60 8.25
CA TRP A 86 -7.20 19.09 8.55
C TRP A 86 -6.44 20.10 9.44
N PRO A 87 -5.63 19.64 10.40
CA PRO A 87 -5.48 18.25 10.82
C PRO A 87 -6.72 17.77 11.59
N VAL A 88 -6.98 16.46 11.58
CA VAL A 88 -8.05 15.90 12.43
C VAL A 88 -7.64 16.03 13.89
N LYS A 89 -8.57 16.50 14.74
CA LYS A 89 -8.35 16.56 16.19
C LYS A 89 -8.24 15.14 16.74
N ALA A 90 -7.13 14.84 17.41
CA ALA A 90 -6.85 13.56 18.03
C ALA A 90 -5.96 13.79 19.26
N ASP A 91 -5.96 12.83 20.17
CA ASP A 91 -4.96 12.79 21.25
C ASP A 91 -3.55 12.61 20.67
N TYR A 92 -2.55 13.03 21.44
CA TYR A 92 -1.16 12.79 21.08
C TYR A 92 -0.86 11.28 21.03
N PRO A 93 -0.03 10.81 20.08
CA PRO A 93 0.39 9.42 20.05
C PRO A 93 1.33 9.11 21.23
N LEU A 94 1.54 7.82 21.53
CA LEU A 94 2.56 7.45 22.51
C LEU A 94 3.98 7.81 22.02
N PRO A 95 4.95 7.96 22.93
CA PRO A 95 6.35 8.10 22.55
C PRO A 95 6.83 6.98 21.62
N GLY A 96 7.76 7.31 20.72
CA GLY A 96 8.21 6.42 19.66
C GLY A 96 7.32 6.42 18.41
N ALA A 97 6.32 7.30 18.34
CA ALA A 97 5.56 7.57 17.12
C ALA A 97 6.48 7.97 15.96
N ILE A 98 6.18 7.47 14.76
CA ILE A 98 6.94 7.74 13.53
C ILE A 98 6.34 8.95 12.81
N LEU A 99 5.01 9.05 12.79
CA LEU A 99 4.26 10.11 12.15
C LEU A 99 3.84 11.16 13.19
N PRO A 100 3.89 12.45 12.85
CA PRO A 100 4.32 13.06 11.57
C PRO A 100 5.82 13.40 11.53
N PHE A 101 6.67 12.81 12.39
CA PHE A 101 8.09 13.19 12.50
C PHE A 101 8.92 12.76 11.28
N LYS A 102 8.58 11.62 10.69
CA LYS A 102 9.26 11.02 9.54
C LYS A 102 8.27 10.70 8.43
N ARG A 103 8.77 10.63 7.20
CA ARG A 103 8.04 10.11 6.03
C ARG A 103 8.38 8.65 5.85
N VAL A 104 7.39 7.80 5.63
CA VAL A 104 7.62 6.39 5.31
C VAL A 104 7.55 6.22 3.81
N LEU A 105 8.52 5.52 3.23
CA LEU A 105 8.53 5.15 1.81
C LEU A 105 8.62 3.63 1.67
N ALA A 106 7.55 3.03 1.15
CA ALA A 106 7.37 1.60 1.09
C ALA A 106 7.45 1.05 -0.33
N PHE A 107 8.12 -0.08 -0.50
CA PHE A 107 7.90 -0.95 -1.66
C PHE A 107 6.86 -2.00 -1.31
N TYR A 108 5.83 -2.15 -2.15
CA TYR A 108 4.71 -3.05 -1.93
C TYR A 108 4.80 -4.32 -2.76
N GLY A 109 4.34 -5.44 -2.22
CA GLY A 109 3.99 -6.62 -3.00
C GLY A 109 4.21 -7.97 -2.33
N ASN A 110 4.34 -9.01 -3.14
CA ASN A 110 4.44 -10.40 -2.69
C ASN A 110 5.59 -11.14 -3.39
N LEU A 111 6.49 -11.74 -2.61
CA LEU A 111 7.69 -12.46 -3.07
C LEU A 111 7.44 -13.66 -4.00
N TYR A 112 6.22 -14.22 -4.04
CA TYR A 112 5.87 -15.30 -4.98
C TYR A 112 5.30 -14.80 -6.30
N SER A 113 5.16 -13.50 -6.50
CA SER A 113 4.53 -12.95 -7.69
C SER A 113 5.22 -11.69 -8.18
N THR A 114 5.77 -11.77 -9.40
CA THR A 114 6.30 -10.63 -10.15
C THR A 114 5.21 -9.68 -10.65
N LYS A 115 3.93 -10.00 -10.42
CA LYS A 115 2.76 -9.22 -10.87
C LYS A 115 2.03 -8.52 -9.73
N MET A 116 2.40 -8.79 -8.48
CA MET A 116 1.75 -8.24 -7.30
C MET A 116 2.57 -7.14 -6.62
N GLY A 117 3.43 -6.46 -7.37
CA GLY A 117 4.18 -5.29 -6.92
C GLY A 117 5.68 -5.48 -6.90
N ILE A 118 6.40 -4.35 -6.85
CA ILE A 118 7.84 -4.29 -7.00
C ILE A 118 8.65 -5.18 -6.04
N LEU A 119 8.14 -5.49 -4.84
CA LEU A 119 8.82 -6.41 -3.91
C LEU A 119 9.09 -7.79 -4.51
N GLY A 120 8.15 -8.31 -5.31
CA GLY A 120 8.26 -9.61 -5.96
C GLY A 120 8.77 -9.55 -7.39
N GLU A 121 8.93 -8.34 -7.95
CA GLU A 121 9.30 -8.15 -9.34
C GLU A 121 10.81 -8.23 -9.59
N LEU A 122 11.60 -7.72 -8.65
CA LEU A 122 13.05 -7.60 -8.78
C LEU A 122 13.79 -8.59 -7.87
N PRO A 123 14.99 -9.06 -8.25
CA PRO A 123 15.88 -9.74 -7.32
C PRO A 123 16.16 -8.87 -6.09
N GLU A 124 16.32 -9.49 -4.93
CA GLU A 124 16.43 -8.80 -3.63
C GLU A 124 17.45 -7.65 -3.63
N LYS A 125 18.66 -7.87 -4.13
CA LYS A 125 19.72 -6.84 -4.16
C LYS A 125 19.31 -5.62 -4.99
N GLU A 126 18.71 -5.85 -6.15
CA GLU A 126 18.24 -4.80 -7.04
C GLU A 126 17.03 -4.07 -6.45
N MET A 127 16.11 -4.81 -5.83
CA MET A 127 14.94 -4.28 -5.15
C MET A 127 15.35 -3.32 -4.01
N LEU A 128 16.24 -3.75 -3.12
CA LEU A 128 16.71 -2.93 -1.99
C LEU A 128 17.50 -1.71 -2.46
N ALA A 129 18.35 -1.86 -3.49
CA ALA A 129 19.07 -0.73 -4.07
C ALA A 129 18.12 0.32 -4.65
N LYS A 130 17.10 -0.13 -5.37
CA LYS A 130 16.08 0.75 -5.96
C LYS A 130 15.23 1.44 -4.89
N LEU A 131 14.87 0.75 -3.80
CA LEU A 131 14.19 1.38 -2.66
C LEU A 131 15.03 2.49 -2.03
N GLN A 132 16.32 2.26 -1.83
CA GLN A 132 17.24 3.27 -1.29
C GLN A 132 17.41 4.46 -2.24
N GLU A 133 17.37 4.25 -3.55
CA GLU A 133 17.35 5.33 -4.53
C GLU A 133 16.08 6.20 -4.38
N GLU A 134 14.90 5.59 -4.26
CA GLU A 134 13.66 6.34 -4.03
C GLU A 134 13.69 7.10 -2.69
N VAL A 135 14.23 6.52 -1.63
CA VAL A 135 14.44 7.22 -0.34
C VAL A 135 15.28 8.48 -0.54
N LYS A 136 16.39 8.41 -1.29
CA LYS A 136 17.22 9.58 -1.61
C LYS A 136 16.46 10.63 -2.42
N ASN A 137 15.71 10.19 -3.44
CA ASN A 137 14.93 11.09 -4.29
C ASN A 137 13.86 11.85 -3.50
N TRP A 138 13.18 11.16 -2.57
CA TRP A 138 12.18 11.77 -1.71
C TRP A 138 12.77 12.70 -0.66
N HIS A 139 13.92 12.36 -0.09
CA HIS A 139 14.62 13.25 0.84
C HIS A 139 15.14 14.51 0.14
N ALA A 140 15.65 14.38 -1.10
CA ALA A 140 16.08 15.53 -1.89
C ALA A 140 14.92 16.48 -2.24
N ALA A 141 13.70 15.96 -2.39
CA ALA A 141 12.51 16.76 -2.67
C ALA A 141 11.94 17.47 -1.43
N ASP A 142 12.23 16.98 -0.22
CA ASP A 142 11.82 17.58 1.05
C ASP A 142 12.83 17.23 2.15
N THR A 143 13.80 18.12 2.36
CA THR A 143 14.86 17.95 3.36
C THR A 143 14.39 18.20 4.80
N THR A 144 13.16 18.69 4.99
CA THR A 144 12.63 19.01 6.32
C THR A 144 12.22 17.76 7.10
N MET A 145 12.11 16.61 6.44
CA MET A 145 11.64 15.35 7.00
C MET A 145 12.54 14.20 6.59
N GLU A 146 12.95 13.40 7.58
CA GLU A 146 13.66 12.14 7.33
C GLU A 146 12.73 11.16 6.59
N VAL A 147 13.27 10.45 5.60
CA VAL A 147 12.55 9.41 4.85
C VAL A 147 13.03 8.03 5.32
N VAL A 148 12.12 7.22 5.82
CA VAL A 148 12.40 5.86 6.34
C VAL A 148 11.92 4.83 5.32
N PRO A 149 12.80 3.90 4.87
CA PRO A 149 12.41 2.82 3.98
C PRO A 149 11.47 1.83 4.67
N ALA A 150 10.58 1.21 3.90
CA ALA A 150 9.70 0.15 4.36
C ALA A 150 9.50 -0.95 3.30
N LEU A 151 9.30 -2.18 3.75
CA LEU A 151 8.84 -3.29 2.91
C LEU A 151 7.39 -3.60 3.30
N HIS A 152 6.45 -3.33 2.40
CA HIS A 152 5.01 -3.58 2.60
C HIS A 152 4.60 -4.89 1.91
N TYR A 153 4.61 -5.98 2.68
CA TYR A 153 4.47 -7.34 2.16
C TYR A 153 3.05 -7.89 2.32
N ILE A 154 2.48 -8.39 1.22
CA ILE A 154 1.16 -9.04 1.22
C ILE A 154 1.26 -10.45 1.76
N ALA A 155 0.94 -10.63 3.04
CA ALA A 155 1.00 -11.93 3.72
C ALA A 155 -0.29 -12.72 3.60
N VAL A 156 -1.43 -12.05 3.41
CA VAL A 156 -2.70 -12.71 3.07
C VAL A 156 -3.19 -12.12 1.77
N THR A 157 -3.32 -12.97 0.76
CA THR A 157 -3.68 -12.57 -0.61
C THR A 157 -5.08 -13.04 -0.93
N ALA A 158 -5.92 -12.17 -1.49
CA ALA A 158 -7.23 -12.59 -1.98
C ALA A 158 -7.05 -13.46 -3.22
N GLN A 159 -7.89 -14.49 -3.34
CA GLN A 159 -7.76 -15.50 -4.37
C GLN A 159 -8.94 -15.46 -5.33
N GLY A 160 -8.65 -15.73 -6.61
CA GLY A 160 -9.68 -15.93 -7.62
C GLY A 160 -10.48 -17.23 -7.43
N SER A 161 -10.01 -18.17 -6.62
CA SER A 161 -10.71 -19.43 -6.36
C SER A 161 -10.86 -19.66 -4.86
N ALA A 162 -11.91 -20.38 -4.50
CA ALA A 162 -12.11 -20.80 -3.11
C ALA A 162 -10.95 -21.67 -2.65
N GLY A 163 -10.41 -21.39 -1.46
CA GLY A 163 -9.57 -22.34 -0.73
C GLY A 163 -10.42 -23.43 -0.07
N ALA A 164 -9.78 -24.35 0.64
CA ALA A 164 -10.45 -25.46 1.32
C ALA A 164 -11.53 -25.02 2.33
N ASP A 165 -11.36 -23.84 2.94
CA ASP A 165 -12.30 -23.24 3.90
C ASP A 165 -13.33 -22.31 3.24
N GLY A 166 -13.34 -22.22 1.90
CA GLY A 166 -14.25 -21.36 1.15
C GLY A 166 -13.98 -19.86 1.30
N LYS A 167 -12.83 -19.44 1.87
CA LYS A 167 -12.57 -18.02 2.21
C LYS A 167 -11.93 -17.17 1.12
N TYR A 168 -11.63 -17.75 -0.05
CA TYR A 168 -11.05 -17.02 -1.20
C TYR A 168 -9.81 -16.20 -0.83
N ARG A 169 -8.90 -16.80 -0.07
CA ARG A 169 -7.63 -16.19 0.30
C ARG A 169 -6.56 -17.25 0.49
N LEU A 170 -5.31 -16.82 0.38
CA LEU A 170 -4.12 -17.63 0.62
C LEU A 170 -3.24 -16.91 1.62
N ARG A 171 -2.87 -17.62 2.70
CA ARG A 171 -1.91 -17.14 3.69
C ARG A 171 -0.52 -17.58 3.29
N MET A 172 0.42 -16.65 3.27
CA MET A 172 1.83 -16.95 3.04
C MET A 172 2.40 -17.74 4.22
N ALA A 173 3.31 -18.66 3.94
CA ALA A 173 4.01 -19.38 4.99
C ALA A 173 4.82 -18.38 5.85
N HIS A 174 4.92 -18.64 7.16
CA HIS A 174 5.69 -17.81 8.08
C HIS A 174 7.12 -17.54 7.59
N GLY A 175 7.80 -18.52 7.00
CA GLY A 175 9.14 -18.34 6.43
C GLY A 175 9.25 -17.26 5.35
N GLN A 176 8.15 -16.89 4.67
CA GLN A 176 8.17 -15.76 3.74
C GLN A 176 8.12 -14.41 4.46
N ILE A 177 7.36 -14.32 5.55
CA ILE A 177 7.34 -13.12 6.40
C ILE A 177 8.71 -12.98 7.08
N ASP A 178 9.29 -14.09 7.55
CA ASP A 178 10.64 -14.12 8.14
C ASP A 178 11.70 -13.64 7.13
N LYS A 179 11.56 -14.03 5.86
CA LYS A 179 12.44 -13.54 4.78
C LYS A 179 12.32 -12.03 4.57
N ILE A 180 11.11 -11.47 4.57
CA ILE A 180 10.92 -10.01 4.45
C ILE A 180 11.53 -9.27 5.64
N LEU A 181 11.40 -9.80 6.86
CA LEU A 181 12.03 -9.23 8.05
C LEU A 181 13.56 -9.21 7.92
N ALA A 182 14.17 -10.32 7.48
CA ALA A 182 15.61 -10.39 7.24
C ALA A 182 16.07 -9.43 6.13
N MET A 183 15.25 -9.21 5.09
CA MET A 183 15.53 -8.22 4.06
C MET A 183 15.47 -6.78 4.59
N ALA A 184 14.48 -6.48 5.43
CA ALA A 184 14.30 -5.16 6.02
C ALA A 184 15.45 -4.80 6.98
N GLU A 185 15.94 -5.77 7.76
CA GLU A 185 17.06 -5.60 8.68
C GLU A 185 18.33 -5.09 7.96
N LYS A 186 18.63 -5.60 6.76
CA LYS A 186 19.81 -5.19 5.96
C LYS A 186 19.87 -3.71 5.64
N ILE A 187 18.72 -3.02 5.66
CA ILE A 187 18.61 -1.60 5.32
C ILE A 187 17.91 -0.79 6.40
N ASN A 188 17.77 -1.34 7.62
CA ASN A 188 17.04 -0.72 8.74
C ASN A 188 15.62 -0.24 8.36
N ALA A 189 14.92 -1.02 7.53
CA ALA A 189 13.57 -0.68 7.07
C ALA A 189 12.49 -1.13 8.04
N LEU A 190 11.35 -0.43 7.99
CA LEU A 190 10.10 -0.89 8.60
C LEU A 190 9.51 -2.04 7.78
N VAL A 191 8.63 -2.83 8.40
CA VAL A 191 7.85 -3.85 7.69
C VAL A 191 6.37 -3.60 7.92
N PHE A 192 5.59 -3.67 6.85
CA PHE A 192 4.13 -3.73 6.93
C PHE A 192 3.69 -5.11 6.46
N ILE A 193 2.86 -5.77 7.26
CA ILE A 193 2.20 -7.01 6.87
C ILE A 193 0.80 -6.63 6.37
N ASP A 194 0.52 -6.92 5.11
CA ASP A 194 -0.73 -6.58 4.46
C ASP A 194 -1.70 -7.76 4.38
N ILE A 195 -3.00 -7.46 4.50
CA ILE A 195 -4.08 -8.45 4.53
C ILE A 195 -5.18 -8.11 3.53
N GLN A 196 -5.35 -9.02 2.57
CA GLN A 196 -6.51 -9.13 1.69
C GLN A 196 -7.42 -10.27 2.17
N VAL A 197 -8.50 -9.93 2.88
CA VAL A 197 -9.28 -10.94 3.65
C VAL A 197 -10.13 -11.88 2.80
N GLY A 198 -10.48 -11.51 1.56
CA GLY A 198 -11.42 -12.27 0.73
C GLY A 198 -12.80 -12.36 1.39
N LEU A 199 -13.27 -13.58 1.65
CA LEU A 199 -14.51 -13.86 2.41
C LEU A 199 -14.24 -14.14 3.92
N SER A 200 -13.02 -13.91 4.39
CA SER A 200 -12.71 -13.90 5.82
C SER A 200 -13.01 -12.52 6.43
N SER A 201 -12.54 -12.31 7.66
CA SER A 201 -12.65 -11.05 8.39
C SER A 201 -11.31 -10.69 9.04
N LEU A 202 -11.12 -9.40 9.38
CA LEU A 202 -9.92 -8.97 10.11
C LEU A 202 -9.81 -9.66 11.48
N GLN A 203 -10.94 -9.96 12.10
CA GLN A 203 -11.05 -10.70 13.37
C GLN A 203 -10.45 -12.11 13.29
N ALA A 204 -10.52 -12.73 12.12
CA ALA A 204 -9.95 -14.06 11.90
C ALA A 204 -8.47 -14.00 11.45
N GLU A 205 -8.03 -12.91 10.82
CA GLU A 205 -6.70 -12.83 10.20
C GLU A 205 -5.64 -12.12 11.01
N VAL A 206 -5.99 -10.98 11.63
CA VAL A 206 -5.02 -10.19 12.38
C VAL A 206 -4.40 -11.00 13.53
N PRO A 207 -5.16 -11.79 14.32
CA PRO A 207 -4.56 -12.57 15.41
C PRO A 207 -3.56 -13.64 14.99
N LEU A 208 -3.66 -14.14 13.76
CA LEU A 208 -2.72 -15.14 13.25
C LEU A 208 -1.32 -14.56 13.00
N LEU A 209 -1.22 -13.23 12.94
CA LEU A 209 0.02 -12.50 12.70
C LEU A 209 0.57 -11.85 13.99
N GLU A 210 -0.03 -12.15 15.15
CA GLU A 210 0.31 -11.55 16.44
C GLU A 210 1.82 -11.60 16.75
N LYS A 211 2.47 -12.75 16.47
CA LYS A 211 3.90 -12.93 16.74
C LYS A 211 4.77 -11.89 16.02
N TYR A 212 4.35 -11.43 14.84
CA TYR A 212 5.05 -10.40 14.08
C TYR A 212 4.64 -9.00 14.51
N LEU A 213 3.34 -8.78 14.75
CA LEU A 213 2.83 -7.49 15.18
C LEU A 213 3.37 -7.05 16.56
N LYS A 214 3.85 -8.00 17.37
CA LYS A 214 4.60 -7.73 18.61
C LYS A 214 6.00 -7.14 18.39
N MET A 215 6.57 -7.21 17.18
CA MET A 215 7.88 -6.63 16.89
C MET A 215 7.77 -5.11 16.70
N PRO A 216 8.60 -4.26 17.33
CA PRO A 216 8.44 -2.80 17.30
C PRO A 216 8.35 -2.19 15.88
N HIS A 217 9.17 -2.66 14.94
CA HIS A 217 9.30 -2.15 13.57
C HIS A 217 8.29 -2.75 12.57
N VAL A 218 7.37 -3.60 13.04
CA VAL A 218 6.33 -4.24 12.22
C VAL A 218 4.99 -3.54 12.42
N HIS A 219 4.34 -3.25 11.30
CA HIS A 219 3.08 -2.52 11.16
C HIS A 219 2.09 -3.31 10.28
N LEU A 220 0.88 -2.79 10.10
CA LEU A 220 -0.21 -3.50 9.42
C LEU A 220 -0.75 -2.69 8.22
N GLY A 221 -1.04 -3.38 7.12
CA GLY A 221 -1.83 -2.88 6.00
C GLY A 221 -3.12 -3.70 5.83
N ILE A 222 -4.18 -3.05 5.36
CA ILE A 222 -5.43 -3.71 5.01
C ILE A 222 -5.96 -3.16 3.67
N ASP A 223 -6.47 -4.08 2.85
CA ASP A 223 -7.01 -3.79 1.51
C ASP A 223 -8.54 -3.93 1.49
N PRO A 224 -9.31 -2.83 1.65
CA PRO A 224 -10.77 -2.92 1.69
C PRO A 224 -11.39 -3.44 0.39
N GLU A 225 -10.76 -3.23 -0.78
CA GLU A 225 -11.26 -3.71 -2.06
C GLU A 225 -11.37 -5.24 -2.13
N PHE A 226 -10.69 -5.96 -1.23
CA PHE A 226 -10.74 -7.41 -1.11
C PHE A 226 -11.56 -7.91 0.08
N SER A 227 -12.30 -7.03 0.77
CA SER A 227 -13.23 -7.39 1.82
C SER A 227 -14.63 -7.63 1.26
N MET A 228 -14.92 -8.89 0.93
CA MET A 228 -16.07 -9.26 0.10
C MET A 228 -17.33 -9.49 0.93
N LYS A 229 -17.81 -8.45 1.62
CA LYS A 229 -19.00 -8.49 2.50
C LYS A 229 -20.29 -9.02 1.84
N THR A 230 -20.36 -8.99 0.50
CA THR A 230 -21.51 -9.45 -0.29
C THR A 230 -21.49 -10.94 -0.64
N GLY A 231 -20.45 -11.69 -0.27
CA GLY A 231 -20.28 -13.09 -0.69
C GLY A 231 -19.72 -13.25 -2.11
N LYS A 232 -19.55 -12.16 -2.87
CA LYS A 232 -18.98 -12.19 -4.21
C LYS A 232 -17.50 -12.58 -4.17
N LYS A 233 -17.03 -13.19 -5.26
CA LYS A 233 -15.61 -13.56 -5.44
C LYS A 233 -14.71 -12.30 -5.49
N PRO A 234 -13.54 -12.29 -4.82
CA PRO A 234 -12.59 -11.19 -4.91
C PRO A 234 -12.24 -10.81 -6.35
N GLY A 235 -12.09 -9.50 -6.61
CA GLY A 235 -11.78 -8.96 -7.94
C GLY A 235 -12.96 -8.92 -8.92
N SER A 236 -14.14 -9.47 -8.58
CA SER A 236 -15.36 -9.33 -9.40
C SER A 236 -16.12 -8.02 -9.13
N VAL A 237 -15.99 -7.49 -7.93
CA VAL A 237 -16.46 -6.16 -7.51
C VAL A 237 -15.45 -5.59 -6.51
N ILE A 238 -15.53 -4.30 -6.23
CA ILE A 238 -14.74 -3.66 -5.17
C ILE A 238 -15.42 -3.95 -3.82
N GLY A 239 -14.65 -4.52 -2.90
CA GLY A 239 -15.06 -4.78 -1.51
C GLY A 239 -15.14 -3.52 -0.64
N THR A 240 -15.37 -3.73 0.65
CA THR A 240 -15.50 -2.63 1.62
C THR A 240 -15.15 -3.06 3.04
N PHE A 241 -14.54 -2.14 3.79
CA PHE A 241 -14.51 -2.20 5.25
C PHE A 241 -15.36 -1.09 5.84
N ASP A 242 -16.01 -1.40 6.96
CA ASP A 242 -16.67 -0.39 7.78
C ASP A 242 -15.71 0.17 8.83
N ALA A 243 -16.04 1.34 9.39
CA ALA A 243 -15.39 1.85 10.59
C ALA A 243 -15.33 0.82 11.72
N ALA A 244 -16.31 -0.07 11.87
CA ALA A 244 -16.27 -1.17 12.83
C ALA A 244 -15.08 -2.14 12.60
N ASP A 245 -14.76 -2.46 11.35
CA ASP A 245 -13.63 -3.32 10.99
C ASP A 245 -12.29 -2.65 11.33
N ILE A 246 -12.17 -1.36 11.01
CA ILE A 246 -10.98 -0.54 11.31
C ILE A 246 -10.83 -0.35 12.82
N ASN A 247 -11.94 -0.12 13.54
CA ASN A 247 -11.95 0.04 14.99
C ASN A 247 -11.54 -1.24 15.71
N TYR A 248 -12.02 -2.41 15.25
CA TYR A 248 -11.53 -3.70 15.76
C TYR A 248 -10.02 -3.82 15.59
N THR A 249 -9.52 -3.52 14.39
CA THR A 249 -8.10 -3.67 14.05
C THR A 249 -7.22 -2.75 14.90
N THR A 250 -7.59 -1.48 15.03
CA THR A 250 -6.85 -0.53 15.86
C THR A 250 -6.94 -0.85 17.35
N GLU A 251 -8.05 -1.42 17.82
CA GLU A 251 -8.18 -1.90 19.20
C GLU A 251 -7.25 -3.07 19.49
N TYR A 252 -7.19 -4.03 18.56
CA TYR A 252 -6.31 -5.17 18.68
C TYR A 252 -4.83 -4.74 18.68
N LEU A 253 -4.44 -3.82 17.77
CA LEU A 253 -3.10 -3.24 17.78
C LEU A 253 -2.81 -2.47 19.07
N ALA A 254 -3.76 -1.70 19.59
CA ALA A 254 -3.60 -0.98 20.85
C ALA A 254 -3.40 -1.92 22.04
N LYS A 255 -4.10 -3.06 22.08
CA LYS A 255 -3.88 -4.12 23.07
C LYS A 255 -2.44 -4.63 23.01
N LEU A 256 -1.94 -4.98 21.81
CA LEU A 256 -0.57 -5.46 21.64
C LEU A 256 0.46 -4.41 22.07
N VAL A 257 0.22 -3.14 21.74
CA VAL A 257 1.09 -2.02 22.16
C VAL A 257 1.19 -1.94 23.69
N LYS A 258 0.07 -2.00 24.39
CA LYS A 258 0.03 -1.93 25.86
C LYS A 258 0.68 -3.14 26.52
N GLU A 259 0.33 -4.34 26.07
CA GLU A 259 0.79 -5.59 26.69
C GLU A 259 2.29 -5.83 26.50
N ASN A 260 2.89 -5.24 25.45
CA ASN A 260 4.28 -5.50 25.08
C ASN A 260 5.15 -4.23 25.12
N ASN A 261 4.64 -3.11 25.68
CA ASN A 261 5.33 -1.82 25.78
C ASN A 261 5.93 -1.35 24.44
N LEU A 262 5.15 -1.43 23.36
CA LEU A 262 5.62 -1.12 22.01
C LEU A 262 5.43 0.37 21.68
N PRO A 263 6.18 0.92 20.70
CA PRO A 263 5.77 2.17 20.07
C PRO A 263 4.43 2.01 19.33
N PRO A 264 3.71 3.12 19.07
CA PRO A 264 2.45 3.10 18.32
C PRO A 264 2.56 2.41 16.97
N LYS A 265 1.57 1.57 16.65
CA LYS A 265 1.52 0.85 15.37
C LYS A 265 0.92 1.71 14.27
N MET A 266 1.55 1.72 13.10
CA MET A 266 0.89 2.24 11.90
C MET A 266 -0.10 1.22 11.35
N LEU A 267 -1.27 1.72 10.93
CA LEU A 267 -2.26 0.98 10.16
C LEU A 267 -2.50 1.71 8.84
N VAL A 268 -2.10 1.10 7.73
CA VAL A 268 -2.40 1.58 6.39
C VAL A 268 -3.74 1.01 5.94
N VAL A 269 -4.65 1.88 5.48
CA VAL A 269 -5.93 1.50 4.90
C VAL A 269 -5.98 2.01 3.47
N HIS A 270 -5.93 1.10 2.51
CA HIS A 270 -5.92 1.45 1.09
C HIS A 270 -7.29 1.95 0.62
N ARG A 271 -7.33 3.03 -0.18
CA ARG A 271 -8.59 3.63 -0.66
C ARG A 271 -8.41 4.37 -1.98
N PHE A 272 -9.16 3.94 -3.00
CA PHE A 272 -9.25 4.63 -4.30
C PHE A 272 -10.68 4.84 -4.81
N THR A 273 -11.68 4.37 -4.07
CA THR A 273 -13.09 4.74 -4.24
C THR A 273 -13.70 5.11 -2.89
N GLN A 274 -14.77 5.91 -2.90
CA GLN A 274 -15.43 6.32 -1.66
C GLN A 274 -16.00 5.14 -0.87
N ALA A 275 -16.63 4.17 -1.56
CA ALA A 275 -17.34 3.06 -0.93
C ALA A 275 -16.43 2.01 -0.27
N MET A 276 -15.11 2.07 -0.48
CA MET A 276 -14.16 1.15 0.14
C MET A 276 -14.09 1.29 1.66
N VAL A 277 -14.38 2.47 2.20
CA VAL A 277 -14.45 2.71 3.65
C VAL A 277 -15.77 3.37 3.98
N THR A 278 -16.66 2.66 4.66
CA THR A 278 -17.94 3.20 5.12
C THR A 278 -17.85 3.77 6.52
N ASN A 279 -18.70 4.76 6.81
CA ASN A 279 -18.85 5.34 8.14
C ASN A 279 -17.54 5.89 8.74
N TYR A 280 -16.63 6.43 7.93
CA TYR A 280 -15.30 6.88 8.37
C TYR A 280 -15.29 7.80 9.60
N LYS A 281 -16.36 8.61 9.79
CA LYS A 281 -16.52 9.48 10.97
C LYS A 281 -16.63 8.72 12.29
N ASN A 282 -16.97 7.44 12.24
CA ASN A 282 -17.06 6.55 13.40
C ASN A 282 -15.72 5.83 13.69
N ILE A 283 -14.67 6.08 12.91
CA ILE A 283 -13.34 5.55 13.18
C ILE A 283 -12.78 6.25 14.43
N LYS A 284 -12.36 5.45 15.41
CA LYS A 284 -11.80 5.91 16.68
C LYS A 284 -10.28 5.99 16.56
N LEU A 285 -9.75 7.20 16.75
CA LEU A 285 -8.31 7.41 16.85
C LEU A 285 -7.82 7.05 18.26
N ARG A 286 -6.59 6.53 18.35
CA ARG A 286 -6.03 6.00 19.60
C ARG A 286 -4.55 6.36 19.70
N PRO A 287 -4.01 6.74 20.88
CA PRO A 287 -2.58 7.04 21.03
C PRO A 287 -1.63 5.91 20.58
N GLU A 288 -2.11 4.66 20.66
CA GLU A 288 -1.35 3.45 20.32
C GLU A 288 -1.33 3.13 18.82
N ALA A 289 -2.13 3.83 18.00
CA ALA A 289 -2.25 3.56 16.57
C ALA A 289 -2.22 4.82 15.71
N GLN A 290 -1.44 4.77 14.63
CA GLN A 290 -1.28 5.84 13.65
C GLN A 290 -1.96 5.39 12.34
N LEU A 291 -3.15 5.91 12.06
CA LEU A 291 -3.96 5.51 10.91
C LEU A 291 -3.61 6.33 9.67
N ILE A 292 -3.38 5.64 8.57
CA ILE A 292 -3.03 6.24 7.28
C ILE A 292 -4.10 5.83 6.27
N MET A 293 -4.80 6.82 5.72
CA MET A 293 -5.66 6.60 4.54
C MET A 293 -4.82 6.77 3.28
N ASP A 294 -4.48 5.66 2.64
CA ASP A 294 -3.57 5.63 1.49
C ASP A 294 -4.32 5.69 0.16
N MET A 295 -3.96 6.63 -0.71
CA MET A 295 -4.56 6.76 -2.04
C MET A 295 -3.99 5.70 -2.99
N ASP A 296 -4.72 4.59 -3.15
CA ASP A 296 -4.30 3.40 -3.92
C ASP A 296 -4.85 3.36 -5.36
N GLY A 297 -4.96 4.53 -5.99
CA GLY A 297 -5.49 4.66 -7.36
C GLY A 297 -4.39 4.82 -8.40
N TRP A 298 -4.51 4.15 -9.55
CA TRP A 298 -3.57 4.27 -10.67
C TRP A 298 -4.12 5.05 -11.86
N GLY A 299 -3.21 5.48 -12.76
CA GLY A 299 -3.54 6.12 -14.03
C GLY A 299 -2.95 7.52 -14.16
N ALA A 300 -3.52 8.35 -15.04
CA ALA A 300 -3.02 9.71 -15.25
C ALA A 300 -2.98 10.57 -13.97
N LYS A 301 -1.96 11.42 -13.85
CA LYS A 301 -1.72 12.33 -12.70
C LYS A 301 -2.98 13.08 -12.28
N ALA A 302 -3.71 13.65 -13.24
CA ALA A 302 -4.95 14.40 -12.99
C ALA A 302 -6.03 13.54 -12.30
N ARG A 303 -6.17 12.27 -12.70
CA ARG A 303 -7.09 11.33 -12.05
C ARG A 303 -6.65 11.07 -10.62
N LYS A 304 -5.37 10.77 -10.39
CA LYS A 304 -4.84 10.50 -9.06
C LYS A 304 -5.03 11.68 -8.10
N ILE A 305 -4.79 12.90 -8.58
CA ILE A 305 -5.06 14.14 -7.82
C ILE A 305 -6.56 14.28 -7.52
N SER A 306 -7.42 14.01 -8.50
CA SER A 306 -8.89 14.05 -8.32
C SER A 306 -9.38 13.01 -7.31
N THR A 307 -8.87 11.77 -7.39
CA THR A 307 -9.16 10.68 -6.45
C THR A 307 -8.70 11.05 -5.03
N TYR A 308 -7.49 11.58 -4.89
CA TYR A 308 -6.98 12.05 -3.60
C TYR A 308 -7.90 13.12 -2.99
N ARG A 309 -8.28 14.13 -3.79
CA ARG A 309 -9.21 15.18 -3.34
C ARG A 309 -10.59 14.61 -2.97
N SER A 310 -11.11 13.72 -3.79
CA SER A 310 -12.49 13.23 -3.67
C SER A 310 -12.67 12.27 -2.52
N PHE A 311 -11.71 11.37 -2.31
CA PHE A 311 -11.85 10.27 -1.38
C PHE A 311 -10.92 10.36 -0.18
N ILE A 312 -9.71 10.94 -0.31
CA ILE A 312 -8.81 11.09 0.84
C ILE A 312 -9.08 12.39 1.60
N HIS A 313 -8.95 13.53 0.92
CA HIS A 313 -9.06 14.85 1.55
C HIS A 313 -10.45 15.14 2.12
N ARG A 314 -11.52 14.78 1.39
CA ARG A 314 -12.92 15.07 1.78
C ARG A 314 -13.41 14.23 2.97
N GLU A 315 -12.74 13.12 3.26
CA GLU A 315 -13.08 12.17 4.32
C GLU A 315 -11.88 11.97 5.24
N PRO A 316 -11.58 12.99 6.08
CA PRO A 316 -10.37 13.03 6.88
C PRO A 316 -10.42 12.00 8.02
N VAL A 317 -9.30 11.33 8.28
CA VAL A 317 -9.15 10.34 9.38
C VAL A 317 -8.00 10.70 10.31
N GLN A 318 -6.74 10.59 9.89
CA GLN A 318 -5.60 11.05 10.71
C GLN A 318 -4.42 11.47 9.85
N TYR A 319 -3.83 10.52 9.12
CA TYR A 319 -2.75 10.77 8.18
C TYR A 319 -3.13 10.31 6.78
N THR A 320 -2.38 10.79 5.78
CA THR A 320 -2.61 10.44 4.38
C THR A 320 -1.40 9.75 3.76
N GLY A 321 -1.71 8.80 2.87
CA GLY A 321 -0.74 8.12 2.03
C GLY A 321 -1.00 8.36 0.55
N PHE A 322 -0.01 8.05 -0.28
CA PHE A 322 -0.14 8.10 -1.72
C PHE A 322 0.67 6.99 -2.39
N LYS A 323 -0.02 6.18 -3.20
CA LYS A 323 0.63 5.12 -3.96
C LYS A 323 0.99 5.55 -5.37
N LEU A 324 2.14 5.12 -5.84
CA LEU A 324 2.70 5.35 -7.17
C LEU A 324 2.95 4.01 -7.85
N PHE A 325 2.64 3.90 -9.13
CA PHE A 325 2.76 2.63 -9.85
C PHE A 325 3.76 2.75 -10.98
N TYR A 326 4.84 1.96 -10.93
CA TYR A 326 5.88 2.00 -11.98
C TYR A 326 5.38 1.56 -13.35
N LYS A 327 4.31 0.76 -13.38
CA LYS A 327 3.69 0.26 -14.62
C LYS A 327 2.30 0.80 -14.85
N ASN A 328 1.45 0.78 -13.82
CA ASN A 328 0.02 1.09 -14.01
C ASN A 328 -0.23 2.58 -14.28
N ASP A 329 0.62 3.47 -13.79
CA ASP A 329 0.50 4.91 -14.08
C ASP A 329 0.92 5.26 -15.53
N PHE A 330 1.43 4.30 -16.31
CA PHE A 330 1.80 4.44 -17.74
C PHE A 330 0.82 3.74 -18.69
N ARG A 331 -0.26 3.12 -18.19
CA ARG A 331 -1.21 2.38 -19.03
C ARG A 331 -2.00 3.25 -20.01
N GLU A 332 -2.09 4.55 -19.74
CA GLU A 332 -2.81 5.49 -20.58
C GLU A 332 -1.82 6.25 -21.47
N LYS A 333 -2.19 6.48 -22.73
CA LYS A 333 -1.32 7.19 -23.66
C LYS A 333 -1.00 8.59 -23.11
N GLY A 334 0.28 8.89 -22.92
CA GLY A 334 0.75 10.17 -22.39
C GLY A 334 0.63 10.33 -20.87
N SER A 335 0.25 9.28 -20.13
CA SER A 335 0.31 9.30 -18.68
C SER A 335 1.73 9.04 -18.18
N ALA A 336 2.02 9.52 -16.97
CA ALA A 336 3.30 9.35 -16.29
C ALA A 336 3.07 9.30 -14.78
N ILE A 337 3.99 8.64 -14.08
CA ILE A 337 4.08 8.65 -12.62
C ILE A 337 4.26 10.08 -12.10
N MET A 338 3.62 10.40 -10.98
CA MET A 338 3.84 11.69 -10.31
C MET A 338 5.23 11.73 -9.67
N THR A 339 5.91 12.87 -9.77
CA THR A 339 7.20 13.07 -9.09
C THR A 339 6.99 13.35 -7.60
N PRO A 340 8.03 13.18 -6.75
CA PRO A 340 7.94 13.55 -5.34
C PRO A 340 7.44 14.99 -5.15
N ALA A 341 7.98 15.96 -5.91
CA ALA A 341 7.56 17.36 -5.86
C ALA A 341 6.10 17.59 -6.26
N GLU A 342 5.52 16.77 -7.13
CA GLU A 342 4.10 16.85 -7.48
C GLU A 342 3.22 16.27 -6.36
N VAL A 343 3.63 15.17 -5.74
CA VAL A 343 2.88 14.57 -4.62
C VAL A 343 2.95 15.47 -3.38
N LEU A 344 4.09 16.10 -3.11
CA LEU A 344 4.29 17.01 -1.98
C LEU A 344 3.42 18.29 -2.08
N LYS A 345 2.86 18.61 -3.26
CA LYS A 345 1.90 19.72 -3.45
C LYS A 345 0.47 19.37 -3.02
N LEU A 346 0.18 18.11 -2.70
CA LEU A 346 -1.14 17.69 -2.25
C LEU A 346 -1.44 18.24 -0.85
N LYS A 347 -2.74 18.42 -0.56
CA LYS A 347 -3.23 18.95 0.71
C LYS A 347 -4.25 17.99 1.33
N PRO A 348 -4.02 17.47 2.55
CA PRO A 348 -2.74 17.49 3.26
C PRO A 348 -1.64 16.78 2.45
N GLN A 349 -0.38 17.00 2.78
CA GLN A 349 0.78 16.36 2.17
C GLN A 349 0.87 14.89 2.63
N PRO A 350 0.90 13.92 1.71
CA PRO A 350 1.10 12.51 2.06
C PRO A 350 2.42 12.28 2.80
N ILE A 351 2.35 11.51 3.89
CA ILE A 351 3.52 11.15 4.71
C ILE A 351 3.84 9.66 4.69
N TYR A 352 2.96 8.87 4.08
CA TYR A 352 3.21 7.50 3.69
C TYR A 352 3.22 7.41 2.17
N ILE A 353 4.33 7.01 1.58
CA ILE A 353 4.48 6.84 0.15
C ILE A 353 4.66 5.36 -0.13
N GLN A 354 3.95 4.86 -1.13
CA GLN A 354 4.07 3.46 -1.52
C GLN A 354 4.32 3.35 -3.02
N TYR A 355 5.27 2.52 -3.41
CA TYR A 355 5.50 2.17 -4.81
C TYR A 355 5.09 0.72 -5.07
N GLN A 356 4.42 0.50 -6.20
CA GLN A 356 4.02 -0.81 -6.69
C GLN A 356 4.47 -1.07 -8.13
#